data_AF-A0A3D0XBL6-F1
#
_entry.id   AF-A0A3D0XBL6-F1
#
_cell.length_a   1.000
_cell.length_b   1.000
_cell.length_c   1.000
_cell.angle_alpha   90.00
_cell.angle_beta   90.00
_cell.angle_gamma   90.00
#
_symmetry.space_group_name_H-M   'P 1'
#
loop_
_entity.id
_entity.type
_entity.pdbx_description
1 polymer ?
#
loop_
_entity_poly.entity_id
_entity_poly.type
_entity_poly.pdbx_seq_one_letter_code
_entity_poly.pdbx_strand_id
1 'polypeptide(L)'
;RDTVTITDGENQLSFVVTAKFQTLTNLGEGVRLYNDVKLNNIIPNGYSGILIRFNDNPSAGVLSSRIDTLKELYPKATVYDSFGYMKSMIGDIAEPINNLKYLIAPICLMICMLVIVLMERSFISKEKGEIAMLKSIGFRNSSIVLIHTLRIAYIMIVSIIIGAAISLPITNLAAGPCFKMMGMQNVNFIVNIPEVFILYPAAMFICTITAAVLTALCTRKISTSEIANIE
;
A
#
# COMPACT_ATOMS: atom_id res chain seq x y z
N ARG A 1 -4.35 33.42 -23.93
CA ARG A 1 -3.09 32.80 -23.47
C ARG A 1 -2.87 33.32 -22.07
N ASP A 2 -2.78 32.43 -21.09
CA ASP A 2 -2.61 32.85 -19.70
C ASP A 2 -1.19 33.36 -19.50
N THR A 3 -1.05 34.45 -18.76
CA THR A 3 0.22 35.09 -18.45
C THR A 3 0.42 35.17 -16.95
N VAL A 4 1.66 34.99 -16.50
CA VAL A 4 2.06 35.11 -15.09
C VAL A 4 3.07 36.23 -14.98
N THR A 5 2.88 37.11 -14.00
CA THR A 5 3.83 38.18 -13.69
C THR A 5 4.77 37.72 -12.58
N ILE A 6 6.07 37.85 -12.81
CA ILE A 6 7.12 37.57 -11.83
C ILE A 6 7.82 38.89 -11.48
N THR A 7 7.99 39.15 -10.20
CA THR A 7 8.71 40.33 -9.70
C THR A 7 10.20 40.01 -9.53
N ASP A 8 11.07 40.70 -10.26
CA ASP A 8 12.53 40.61 -10.18
C ASP A 8 13.09 41.90 -9.56
N GLY A 9 13.14 41.94 -8.22
CA GLY A 9 13.45 43.17 -7.47
C GLY A 9 12.32 44.19 -7.60
N GLU A 10 12.59 45.33 -8.25
CA GLU A 10 11.58 46.37 -8.55
C GLU A 10 10.88 46.17 -9.91
N ASN A 11 11.41 45.28 -10.77
CA ASN A 11 10.89 45.06 -12.11
C ASN A 11 9.78 44.01 -12.12
N GLN A 12 8.70 44.25 -12.86
CA GLN A 12 7.67 43.25 -13.13
C GLN A 12 7.82 42.71 -14.56
N LEU A 13 8.05 41.41 -14.68
CA LEU A 13 8.21 40.71 -15.95
C LEU A 13 7.00 39.82 -16.21
N SER A 14 6.40 39.92 -17.41
CA SER A 14 5.26 39.10 -17.81
C SER A 14 5.70 37.93 -18.68
N PHE A 15 5.33 36.71 -18.28
CA PHE A 15 5.65 35.47 -18.99
C PHE A 15 4.38 34.76 -19.47
N VAL A 16 4.47 34.09 -20.62
CA VAL A 16 3.38 33.26 -21.16
C VAL A 16 3.47 31.85 -20.57
N VAL A 17 2.35 31.33 -20.07
CA VAL A 17 2.27 29.94 -19.60
C VAL A 17 2.32 28.99 -20.79
N THR A 18 3.34 28.13 -20.84
CA THR A 18 3.53 27.14 -21.93
C THR A 18 3.03 25.75 -21.56
N ALA A 19 3.20 25.34 -20.30
CA ALA A 19 2.83 24.01 -19.82
C ALA A 19 2.56 24.02 -18.31
N LYS A 20 1.88 22.97 -17.83
CA LYS A 20 1.67 22.68 -16.40
C LYS A 20 2.41 21.39 -16.03
N PHE A 21 2.95 21.32 -14.82
CA PHE A 21 3.59 20.13 -14.27
C PHE A 21 3.15 19.94 -12.81
N GLN A 22 3.35 18.74 -12.27
CA GLN A 22 3.07 18.44 -10.86
C GLN A 22 4.37 18.28 -10.07
N THR A 23 4.39 18.75 -8.83
CA THR A 23 5.53 18.64 -7.93
C THR A 23 5.04 18.44 -6.49
N LEU A 24 5.82 17.71 -5.69
CA LEU A 24 5.61 17.62 -4.25
C LEU A 24 6.37 18.70 -3.47
N THR A 25 7.20 19.48 -4.18
CA THR A 25 7.93 20.60 -3.58
C THR A 25 6.97 21.77 -3.38
N ASN A 26 7.10 22.44 -2.23
CA ASN A 26 6.33 23.65 -1.92
C ASN A 26 4.82 23.48 -2.13
N LEU A 27 4.27 22.32 -1.71
CA LEU A 27 2.84 21.99 -1.81
C LEU A 27 2.26 22.04 -3.24
N GLY A 28 3.10 21.86 -4.26
CA GLY A 28 2.68 21.92 -5.66
C GLY A 28 2.79 23.32 -6.27
N GLU A 29 3.21 24.32 -5.50
CA GLU A 29 3.41 25.68 -5.97
C GLU A 29 4.85 25.87 -6.45
N GLY A 30 5.04 25.87 -7.77
CA GLY A 30 6.33 26.14 -8.37
C GLY A 30 6.23 26.55 -9.82
N VAL A 31 7.11 27.43 -10.24
CA VAL A 31 7.27 27.85 -11.64
C VAL A 31 8.63 27.40 -12.16
N ARG A 32 8.68 27.03 -13.44
CA ARG A 32 9.93 26.76 -14.15
C ARG A 32 10.05 27.75 -15.29
N LEU A 33 11.20 28.41 -15.36
CA LEU A 33 11.50 29.37 -16.41
C LEU A 33 12.32 28.70 -17.51
N TYR A 34 12.27 29.28 -18.70
CA TYR A 34 13.14 28.87 -19.80
C TYR A 34 14.60 29.18 -19.45
N ASN A 35 15.53 28.28 -19.82
CA ASN A 35 16.92 28.31 -19.36
C ASN A 35 17.67 29.61 -19.69
N ASP A 36 17.28 30.32 -20.77
CA ASP A 36 17.96 31.55 -21.18
C ASP A 36 17.40 32.81 -20.49
N VAL A 37 16.38 32.69 -19.64
CA VAL A 37 15.83 33.81 -18.88
C VAL A 37 16.81 34.19 -17.77
N LYS A 38 17.34 35.41 -17.84
CA LYS A 38 18.20 35.99 -16.80
C LYS A 38 17.35 36.81 -15.83
N LEU A 39 17.38 36.42 -14.56
CA LEU A 39 16.80 37.17 -13.45
C LEU A 39 17.97 37.78 -12.68
N ASN A 40 18.02 39.10 -12.60
CA ASN A 40 19.22 39.79 -12.09
C ASN A 40 19.14 40.10 -10.59
N ASN A 41 17.93 40.15 -10.01
CA ASN A 41 17.70 40.57 -8.63
C ASN A 41 17.08 39.46 -7.76
N ILE A 42 16.78 38.28 -8.30
CA ILE A 42 16.41 37.12 -7.50
C ILE A 42 17.69 36.50 -6.92
N ILE A 43 17.92 36.71 -5.64
CA ILE A 43 18.96 35.98 -4.89
C ILE A 43 18.56 34.50 -4.91
N PRO A 44 19.33 33.61 -5.54
CA PRO A 44 19.01 32.18 -5.51
C PRO A 44 19.09 31.72 -4.07
N ASN A 45 18.00 31.17 -3.51
CA ASN A 45 17.98 30.49 -2.21
C ASN A 45 18.72 29.13 -2.24
N GLY A 46 19.82 29.07 -2.99
CA GLY A 46 20.58 27.86 -3.30
C GLY A 46 20.32 27.34 -4.72
N TYR A 47 21.28 26.55 -5.21
CA TYR A 47 21.18 25.77 -6.43
C TYR A 47 20.85 24.32 -6.06
N SER A 48 19.77 23.77 -6.61
CA SER A 48 19.36 22.38 -6.34
C SER A 48 20.24 21.31 -7.02
N GLY A 49 21.28 21.72 -7.74
CA GLY A 49 22.22 20.85 -8.44
C GLY A 49 22.13 20.94 -9.96
N ILE A 50 23.02 20.23 -10.65
CA ILE A 50 23.05 20.12 -12.11
C ILE A 50 22.51 18.75 -12.50
N LEU A 51 21.50 18.73 -13.37
CA LEU A 51 21.00 17.47 -13.93
C LEU A 51 21.77 17.12 -15.19
N ILE A 52 22.42 15.95 -15.19
CA ILE A 52 23.12 15.41 -16.37
C ILE A 52 22.26 14.28 -16.95
N ARG A 53 21.82 14.43 -18.19
CA ARG A 53 21.13 13.38 -18.94
C ARG A 53 22.08 12.79 -19.98
N PHE A 54 22.33 11.49 -19.87
CA PHE A 54 23.08 10.75 -20.88
C PHE A 54 22.19 10.43 -22.09
N ASN A 55 22.72 10.64 -23.30
CA ASN A 55 21.98 10.42 -24.56
C ASN A 55 22.00 8.96 -25.05
N ASP A 56 22.86 8.12 -24.47
CA ASP A 56 23.17 6.77 -24.93
C ASP A 56 22.51 5.66 -24.10
N ASN A 57 21.64 6.02 -23.14
CA ASN A 57 20.92 5.10 -22.26
C ASN A 57 21.85 4.00 -21.68
N PRO A 58 22.87 4.37 -20.89
CA PRO A 58 23.92 3.46 -20.45
C PRO A 58 23.37 2.32 -19.61
N SER A 59 24.00 1.15 -19.69
CA SER A 59 23.72 0.03 -18.77
C SER A 59 24.10 0.41 -17.33
N ALA A 60 23.52 -0.28 -16.34
CA ALA A 60 23.73 0.03 -14.92
C ALA A 60 25.22 0.10 -14.53
N GLY A 61 26.05 -0.83 -15.01
CA GLY A 61 27.49 -0.83 -14.73
C GLY A 61 28.23 0.36 -15.35
N VAL A 62 27.86 0.77 -16.57
CA VAL A 62 28.44 1.96 -17.23
C VAL A 62 27.99 3.23 -16.54
N LEU A 63 26.74 3.29 -16.08
CA LEU A 63 26.22 4.40 -15.30
C LEU A 63 26.99 4.59 -13.99
N SER A 64 27.22 3.50 -13.23
CA SER A 64 28.00 3.54 -11.99
C SER A 64 29.42 4.05 -12.24
N SER A 65 30.11 3.50 -13.24
CA SER A 65 31.48 3.93 -13.59
C SER A 65 31.54 5.43 -13.96
N ARG A 66 30.55 5.94 -14.71
CA ARG A 66 30.45 7.37 -15.05
C ARG A 66 30.19 8.24 -13.82
N ILE A 67 29.33 7.79 -12.91
CA ILE A 67 29.07 8.49 -11.66
C ILE A 67 30.35 8.56 -10.81
N ASP A 68 31.10 7.47 -10.73
CA ASP A 68 32.36 7.44 -9.98
C ASP A 68 33.40 8.35 -10.62
N THR A 69 33.49 8.36 -11.95
CA THR A 69 34.32 9.34 -12.70
C THR A 69 33.92 10.78 -12.37
N LEU A 70 32.62 11.08 -12.30
CA LEU A 70 32.13 12.42 -11.94
C LEU A 70 32.49 12.80 -10.49
N LYS A 71 32.45 11.84 -9.56
CA LYS A 71 32.88 12.05 -8.16
C LYS A 71 34.37 12.35 -8.06
N GLU A 72 35.20 11.64 -8.85
CA GLU A 72 36.64 11.87 -8.91
C GLU A 72 37.00 13.23 -9.51
N LEU A 73 36.33 13.62 -10.60
CA LEU A 73 36.56 14.90 -11.26
C LEU A 73 36.07 16.10 -10.42
N TYR A 74 35.04 15.91 -9.61
CA TYR A 74 34.41 16.96 -8.79
C TYR A 74 34.29 16.55 -7.32
N PRO A 75 35.40 16.47 -6.57
CA PRO A 75 35.40 15.95 -5.18
C PRO A 75 34.65 16.85 -4.19
N LYS A 76 34.38 18.10 -4.54
CA LYS A 76 33.59 19.04 -3.72
C LYS A 76 32.08 18.97 -4.01
N ALA A 77 31.66 18.26 -5.06
CA ALA A 77 30.27 18.15 -5.46
C ALA A 77 29.68 16.80 -5.02
N THR A 78 28.45 16.83 -4.53
CA THR A 78 27.73 15.59 -4.22
C THR A 78 27.05 15.07 -5.47
N VAL A 79 27.53 13.93 -5.98
CA VAL A 79 27.00 13.28 -7.19
C VAL A 79 26.09 12.12 -6.79
N TYR A 80 24.83 12.21 -7.22
CA TYR A 80 23.82 11.17 -7.03
C TYR A 80 23.39 10.59 -8.38
N ASP A 81 23.03 9.31 -8.41
CA ASP A 81 22.17 8.77 -9.47
C ASP A 81 20.71 9.23 -9.24
N SER A 82 19.82 8.95 -10.18
CA SER A 82 18.41 9.34 -10.07
C SER A 82 17.73 8.77 -8.81
N PHE A 83 18.05 7.53 -8.44
CA PHE A 83 17.46 6.88 -7.27
C PHE A 83 18.04 7.44 -5.96
N GLY A 84 19.35 7.61 -5.88
CA GLY A 84 20.02 8.22 -4.73
C GLY A 84 19.60 9.68 -4.52
N TYR A 85 19.40 10.45 -5.59
CA TYR A 85 18.88 11.81 -5.49
C TYR A 85 17.46 11.81 -4.92
N MET A 86 16.59 10.93 -5.43
CA MET A 86 15.24 10.76 -4.89
C MET A 86 15.27 10.36 -3.40
N LYS A 87 16.14 9.43 -3.00
CA LYS A 87 16.33 9.05 -1.59
C LYS A 87 16.80 10.23 -0.74
N SER A 88 17.69 11.08 -1.26
CA SER A 88 18.14 12.29 -0.54
C SER A 88 17.04 13.33 -0.37
N MET A 89 16.14 13.45 -1.35
CA MET A 89 15.06 14.44 -1.34
C MET A 89 13.89 14.02 -0.45
N ILE A 90 13.52 12.74 -0.50
CA ILE A 90 12.42 12.16 0.28
C ILE A 90 12.89 11.82 1.72
N GLY A 91 14.21 11.73 1.93
CA GLY A 91 14.80 11.20 3.15
C GLY A 91 14.70 9.68 3.22
N ASP A 92 15.22 9.11 4.31
CA ASP A 92 15.21 7.66 4.52
C ASP A 92 13.86 7.13 5.06
N ILE A 93 12.74 7.64 4.51
CA ILE A 93 11.39 7.24 4.93
C ILE A 93 10.88 6.01 4.18
N ALA A 94 11.52 5.63 3.06
CA ALA A 94 11.12 4.48 2.25
C ALA A 94 11.20 3.16 3.04
N GLU A 95 12.28 2.97 3.82
CA GLU A 95 12.46 1.79 4.66
C GLU A 95 11.43 1.70 5.80
N PRO A 96 11.22 2.75 6.63
CA PRO A 96 10.14 2.77 7.61
C PRO A 96 8.76 2.45 7.03
N ILE A 97 8.41 3.02 5.87
CA ILE A 97 7.12 2.73 5.20
C ILE A 97 7.02 1.26 4.81
N ASN A 98 8.10 0.68 4.28
CA ASN A 98 8.15 -0.74 3.95
C ASN A 98 8.05 -1.63 5.20
N ASN A 99 8.68 -1.23 6.30
CA ASN A 99 8.60 -1.96 7.58
C ASN A 99 7.20 -1.90 8.20
N LEU A 100 6.47 -0.79 8.04
CA LEU A 100 5.08 -0.68 8.46
C LEU A 100 4.18 -1.73 7.79
N LYS A 101 4.43 -2.05 6.51
CA LYS A 101 3.71 -3.15 5.81
C LYS A 101 3.86 -4.47 6.57
N TYR A 102 5.08 -4.83 6.97
CA TYR A 102 5.37 -6.08 7.68
C TYR A 102 4.84 -6.11 9.11
N LEU A 103 4.64 -4.95 9.73
CA LEU A 103 4.04 -4.83 11.05
C LEU A 103 2.51 -4.93 11.01
N ILE A 104 1.87 -4.23 10.06
CA ILE A 104 0.41 -4.13 9.98
C ILE A 104 -0.21 -5.42 9.46
N ALA A 105 0.43 -6.08 8.48
CA ALA A 105 -0.09 -7.32 7.90
C ALA A 105 -0.40 -8.44 8.93
N PRO A 106 0.51 -8.84 9.84
CA PRO A 106 0.21 -9.86 10.84
C PRO A 106 -0.83 -9.42 11.87
N ILE A 107 -0.87 -8.14 12.23
CA ILE A 107 -1.90 -7.60 13.14
C ILE A 107 -3.29 -7.75 12.52
N CYS A 108 -3.44 -7.36 11.25
CA CYS A 108 -4.69 -7.55 10.52
C CYS A 108 -5.08 -9.04 10.41
N LEU A 109 -4.12 -9.92 10.09
CA LEU A 109 -4.36 -11.37 10.06
C LEU A 109 -4.84 -11.90 11.42
N MET A 110 -4.25 -11.45 12.53
CA MET A 110 -4.64 -11.85 13.87
C MET A 110 -6.07 -11.41 14.20
N ILE A 111 -6.42 -10.17 13.88
CA ILE A 111 -7.78 -9.63 14.08
C ILE A 111 -8.78 -10.43 13.25
N CYS A 112 -8.49 -10.69 11.98
CA CYS A 112 -9.34 -11.51 11.12
C CYS A 112 -9.55 -12.92 11.69
N MET A 113 -8.48 -13.56 12.15
CA MET A 113 -8.55 -14.87 12.78
C MET A 113 -9.48 -14.87 14.00
N LEU A 114 -9.33 -13.87 14.87
CA LEU A 114 -10.16 -13.73 16.07
C LEU A 114 -11.64 -13.54 15.71
N VAL A 115 -11.95 -12.70 14.72
CA VAL A 115 -13.32 -12.50 14.22
C VAL A 115 -13.90 -13.80 13.66
N ILE A 116 -13.13 -14.57 12.89
CA ILE A 116 -13.57 -15.85 12.33
C ILE A 116 -13.89 -16.86 13.43
N VAL A 117 -13.00 -17.00 14.44
CA VAL A 117 -13.21 -17.90 15.58
C VAL A 117 -14.47 -17.54 16.35
N LEU A 118 -14.68 -16.23 16.60
CA LEU A 118 -15.89 -15.75 17.28
C LEU A 118 -17.16 -16.02 16.47
N MET A 119 -17.12 -15.77 15.16
CA MET A 119 -18.24 -16.04 14.26
C MET A 119 -18.57 -17.53 14.22
N GLU A 120 -17.58 -18.40 14.05
CA GLU A 120 -17.74 -19.86 14.05
C GLU A 120 -18.38 -20.35 15.36
N ARG A 121 -17.86 -19.90 16.51
CA ARG A 121 -18.45 -20.23 17.81
C ARG A 121 -19.89 -19.75 17.93
N SER A 122 -20.19 -18.55 17.44
CA SER A 122 -21.56 -18.00 17.44
C SER A 122 -22.50 -18.84 16.58
N PHE A 123 -22.06 -19.27 15.39
CA PHE A 123 -22.87 -20.13 14.51
C PHE A 123 -23.11 -21.51 15.13
N ILE A 124 -22.07 -22.16 15.65
CA ILE A 124 -22.22 -23.48 16.28
C ILE A 124 -23.15 -23.41 17.50
N SER A 125 -23.08 -22.33 18.29
CA SER A 125 -23.98 -22.15 19.43
C SER A 125 -25.44 -21.95 19.01
N LYS A 126 -25.69 -21.23 17.91
CA LYS A 126 -27.05 -20.99 17.40
C LYS A 126 -27.65 -22.23 16.73
N GLU A 127 -26.83 -23.00 16.01
CA GLU A 127 -27.27 -24.16 15.22
C GLU A 127 -27.14 -25.49 16.02
N LYS A 128 -26.90 -25.43 17.34
CA LYS A 128 -26.68 -26.61 18.21
C LYS A 128 -27.83 -27.62 18.17
N GLY A 129 -29.07 -27.15 18.09
CA GLY A 129 -30.26 -28.01 17.98
C GLY A 129 -30.33 -28.78 16.65
N GLU A 130 -30.00 -28.12 15.54
CA GLU A 130 -29.95 -28.74 14.21
C GLU A 130 -28.81 -29.76 14.12
N ILE A 131 -27.64 -29.42 14.68
CA ILE A 131 -26.49 -30.33 14.78
C ILE A 131 -26.86 -31.59 15.56
N ALA A 132 -27.57 -31.46 16.68
CA ALA A 132 -28.04 -32.60 17.47
C ALA A 132 -29.00 -33.49 16.68
N MET A 133 -29.95 -32.90 15.95
CA MET A 133 -30.88 -33.62 15.08
C MET A 133 -30.15 -34.41 13.97
N LEU A 134 -29.20 -33.77 13.27
CA LEU A 134 -28.39 -34.44 12.23
C LEU A 134 -27.61 -35.63 12.80
N LYS A 135 -27.07 -35.48 14.01
CA LYS A 135 -26.37 -36.55 14.72
C LYS A 135 -27.29 -37.73 15.05
N SER A 136 -28.51 -37.45 15.50
CA SER A 136 -29.52 -38.47 15.83
C SER A 136 -29.98 -39.26 14.59
N ILE A 137 -29.92 -38.66 13.40
CA ILE A 137 -30.19 -39.32 12.11
C ILE A 137 -28.98 -40.15 11.62
N GLY A 138 -27.84 -40.08 12.30
CA GLY A 138 -26.64 -40.87 12.00
C GLY A 138 -25.56 -40.13 11.21
N PHE A 139 -25.64 -38.80 11.05
CA PHE A 139 -24.57 -38.04 10.39
C PHE A 139 -23.29 -38.06 11.24
N ARG A 140 -22.17 -38.32 10.56
CA ARG A 140 -20.84 -38.33 11.18
C ARG A 140 -20.45 -36.89 11.53
N ASN A 141 -19.84 -36.70 12.71
CA ASN A 141 -19.34 -35.38 13.13
C ASN A 141 -18.43 -34.70 12.08
N SER A 142 -17.71 -35.47 11.26
CA SER A 142 -16.85 -34.93 10.20
C SER A 142 -17.64 -34.23 9.08
N SER A 143 -18.85 -34.70 8.78
CA SER A 143 -19.73 -34.09 7.77
C SER A 143 -20.26 -32.73 8.24
N ILE A 144 -20.51 -32.60 9.54
CA ILE A 144 -20.96 -31.35 10.17
C ILE A 144 -19.84 -30.30 10.08
N VAL A 145 -18.60 -30.68 10.44
CA VAL A 145 -17.42 -29.80 10.29
C VAL A 145 -17.20 -29.38 8.83
N LEU A 146 -17.37 -30.31 7.88
CA LEU A 146 -17.21 -30.04 6.45
C LEU A 146 -18.18 -28.96 5.96
N ILE A 147 -19.46 -29.03 6.36
CA ILE A 147 -20.50 -28.08 5.93
C ILE A 147 -20.21 -26.66 6.45
N HIS A 148 -19.85 -26.52 7.73
CA HIS A 148 -19.49 -25.21 8.28
C HIS A 148 -18.24 -24.63 7.61
N THR A 149 -17.22 -25.46 7.42
CA THR A 149 -15.97 -25.05 6.75
C THR A 149 -16.24 -24.61 5.30
N LEU A 150 -17.08 -25.32 4.55
CA LEU A 150 -17.47 -24.96 3.19
C LEU A 150 -18.23 -23.64 3.11
N ARG A 151 -19.14 -23.40 4.07
CA ARG A 151 -19.90 -22.14 4.15
C ARG A 151 -18.96 -20.94 4.29
N ILE A 152 -17.97 -21.03 5.17
CA ILE A 152 -17.00 -19.96 5.39
C ILE A 152 -16.00 -19.84 4.25
N ALA A 153 -15.59 -20.95 3.64
CA ALA A 153 -14.75 -20.93 2.45
C ALA A 153 -15.44 -20.17 1.29
N TYR A 154 -16.74 -20.40 1.07
CA TYR A 154 -17.52 -19.69 0.06
C TYR A 154 -17.62 -18.19 0.37
N ILE A 155 -17.94 -17.83 1.61
CA ILE A 155 -17.99 -16.42 2.04
C ILE A 155 -16.64 -15.75 1.82
N MET A 156 -15.54 -16.42 2.18
CA MET A 156 -14.18 -15.90 2.02
C MET A 156 -13.84 -15.62 0.55
N ILE A 157 -14.19 -16.53 -0.37
CA ILE A 157 -13.97 -16.32 -1.81
C ILE A 157 -14.72 -15.08 -2.30
N VAL A 158 -15.98 -14.93 -1.92
CA VAL A 158 -16.79 -13.74 -2.28
C VAL A 158 -16.17 -12.47 -1.68
N SER A 159 -15.73 -12.51 -0.42
CA SER A 159 -15.05 -11.39 0.23
C SER A 159 -13.73 -11.00 -0.46
N ILE A 160 -12.94 -11.97 -0.94
CA ILE A 160 -11.70 -11.69 -1.70
C ILE A 160 -12.03 -10.96 -3.00
N ILE A 161 -13.05 -11.40 -3.74
CA ILE A 161 -13.45 -10.78 -5.00
C ILE A 161 -13.92 -9.34 -4.77
N ILE A 162 -14.78 -9.12 -3.76
CA ILE A 162 -15.28 -7.79 -3.40
C ILE A 162 -14.14 -6.89 -2.93
N GLY A 163 -13.27 -7.39 -2.05
CA GLY A 163 -12.11 -6.66 -1.55
C GLY A 163 -11.15 -6.27 -2.68
N ALA A 164 -10.90 -7.18 -3.61
CA ALA A 164 -10.10 -6.92 -4.80
C ALA A 164 -10.71 -5.81 -5.66
N ALA A 165 -12.00 -5.88 -5.96
CA ALA A 165 -12.69 -4.88 -6.78
C ALA A 165 -12.72 -3.49 -6.13
N ILE A 166 -12.85 -3.42 -4.81
CA ILE A 166 -12.98 -2.16 -4.06
C ILE A 166 -11.61 -1.61 -3.60
N SER A 167 -10.55 -2.41 -3.64
CA SER A 167 -9.21 -2.01 -3.19
C SER A 167 -8.71 -0.71 -3.84
N LEU A 168 -8.68 -0.66 -5.18
CA LEU A 168 -8.23 0.50 -5.94
C LEU A 168 -9.07 1.76 -5.72
N PRO A 169 -10.42 1.73 -5.78
CA PRO A 169 -11.21 2.93 -5.52
C PRO A 169 -11.07 3.41 -4.08
N ILE A 170 -10.99 2.51 -3.09
CA ILE A 170 -10.71 2.90 -1.69
C ILE A 170 -9.33 3.55 -1.57
N THR A 171 -8.29 2.98 -2.17
CA THR A 171 -6.94 3.57 -2.13
C THR A 171 -6.94 4.97 -2.75
N ASN A 172 -7.60 5.15 -3.89
CA ASN A 172 -7.71 6.47 -4.52
C ASN A 172 -8.51 7.47 -3.67
N LEU A 173 -9.59 7.02 -3.01
CA LEU A 173 -10.41 7.88 -2.17
C LEU A 173 -9.70 8.28 -0.87
N ALA A 174 -8.94 7.37 -0.26
CA ALA A 174 -8.24 7.60 1.00
C ALA A 174 -6.90 8.30 0.80
N ALA A 175 -6.02 7.74 -0.04
CA ALA A 175 -4.66 8.26 -0.22
C ALA A 175 -4.59 9.42 -1.25
N GLY A 176 -5.48 9.44 -2.24
CA GLY A 176 -5.50 10.47 -3.28
C GLY A 176 -5.58 11.90 -2.70
N PRO A 177 -6.51 12.21 -1.78
CA PRO A 177 -6.58 13.52 -1.13
C PRO A 177 -5.31 13.92 -0.38
N CYS A 178 -4.66 12.96 0.31
CA CYS A 178 -3.40 13.23 1.02
C CYS A 178 -2.31 13.70 0.05
N PHE A 179 -2.15 13.03 -1.09
CA PHE A 179 -1.17 13.43 -2.10
C PHE A 179 -1.56 14.73 -2.83
N LYS A 180 -2.86 14.98 -3.03
CA LYS A 180 -3.35 16.27 -3.58
C LYS A 180 -3.00 17.44 -2.66
N MET A 181 -3.15 17.27 -1.35
CA MET A 181 -2.74 18.27 -0.37
C MET A 181 -1.22 18.55 -0.40
N MET A 182 -0.42 17.57 -0.81
CA MET A 182 1.03 17.73 -0.98
C MET A 182 1.45 18.29 -2.35
N GLY A 183 0.51 18.57 -3.26
CA GLY A 183 0.78 19.16 -4.58
C GLY A 183 0.71 18.20 -5.77
N MET A 184 0.42 16.90 -5.56
CA MET A 184 0.29 15.92 -6.62
C MET A 184 -1.18 15.68 -6.99
N GLN A 185 -1.63 16.26 -8.10
CA GLN A 185 -3.02 16.13 -8.55
C GLN A 185 -3.34 14.77 -9.18
N ASN A 186 -2.39 14.18 -9.93
CA ASN A 186 -2.54 12.87 -10.55
C ASN A 186 -1.55 11.88 -9.94
N VAL A 187 -2.07 10.98 -9.10
CA VAL A 187 -1.31 9.92 -8.44
C VAL A 187 -1.65 8.60 -9.12
N ASN A 188 -0.65 7.97 -9.72
CA ASN A 188 -0.79 6.61 -10.23
C ASN A 188 -0.27 5.63 -9.17
N PHE A 189 -1.19 4.96 -8.49
CA PHE A 189 -0.84 3.93 -7.51
C PHE A 189 -0.34 2.68 -8.22
N ILE A 190 0.95 2.38 -8.05
CA ILE A 190 1.56 1.14 -8.56
C ILE A 190 1.22 0.03 -7.58
N VAL A 191 0.42 -0.94 -8.03
CA VAL A 191 0.04 -2.11 -7.23
C VAL A 191 0.80 -3.32 -7.72
N ASN A 192 1.57 -3.94 -6.82
CA ASN A 192 2.21 -5.23 -7.08
C ASN A 192 1.13 -6.32 -7.15
N ILE A 193 0.65 -6.60 -8.35
CA ILE A 193 -0.42 -7.56 -8.62
C ILE A 193 -0.23 -8.91 -7.90
N PRO A 194 0.94 -9.60 -8.00
CA PRO A 194 1.09 -10.92 -7.39
C PRO A 194 1.07 -10.86 -5.85
N GLU A 195 1.64 -9.81 -5.26
CA GLU A 195 1.68 -9.69 -3.81
C GLU A 195 0.29 -9.38 -3.24
N VAL A 196 -0.41 -8.41 -3.84
CA VAL A 196 -1.69 -7.91 -3.33
C VAL A 196 -2.86 -8.84 -3.62
N PHE A 197 -2.91 -9.46 -4.81
CA PHE A 197 -4.07 -10.26 -5.23
C PHE A 197 -3.88 -11.77 -5.09
N ILE A 198 -2.64 -12.25 -4.88
CA ILE A 198 -2.37 -13.69 -4.73
C ILE A 198 -1.85 -13.98 -3.33
N LEU A 199 -0.72 -13.39 -2.92
CA LEU A 199 -0.06 -13.74 -1.67
C LEU A 199 -0.92 -13.45 -0.44
N TYR A 200 -1.42 -12.21 -0.28
CA TYR A 200 -2.24 -11.86 0.90
C TYR A 200 -3.59 -12.58 0.95
N PRO A 201 -4.37 -12.68 -0.16
CA PRO A 201 -5.62 -13.43 -0.15
C PRO A 201 -5.42 -14.93 0.11
N ALA A 202 -4.36 -15.54 -0.44
CA ALA A 202 -4.04 -16.94 -0.17
C ALA A 202 -3.66 -17.15 1.30
N ALA A 203 -2.84 -16.28 1.89
CA ALA A 203 -2.51 -16.33 3.30
C ALA A 203 -3.76 -16.19 4.18
N MET A 204 -4.63 -15.22 3.88
CA MET A 204 -5.92 -15.04 4.54
C MET A 204 -6.81 -16.29 4.44
N PHE A 205 -6.89 -16.91 3.26
CA PHE A 205 -7.70 -18.11 3.04
C PHE A 205 -7.18 -19.29 3.89
N ILE A 206 -5.87 -19.54 3.88
CA ILE A 206 -5.24 -20.59 4.70
C ILE A 206 -5.48 -20.34 6.20
N CYS A 207 -5.28 -19.11 6.67
CA CYS A 207 -5.54 -18.73 8.05
C CYS A 207 -7.01 -18.94 8.43
N THR A 208 -7.94 -18.61 7.52
CA THR A 208 -9.38 -18.78 7.74
C THR A 208 -9.77 -20.26 7.88
N ILE A 209 -9.30 -21.10 6.96
CA ILE A 209 -9.59 -22.54 7.00
C ILE A 209 -8.97 -23.19 8.24
N THR A 210 -7.72 -22.85 8.59
CA THR A 210 -7.08 -23.38 9.79
C THR A 210 -7.81 -22.95 11.06
N ALA A 211 -8.22 -21.68 11.16
CA ALA A 211 -9.01 -21.18 12.29
C ALA A 211 -10.39 -21.83 12.41
N ALA A 212 -11.11 -22.00 11.29
CA ALA A 212 -12.40 -22.67 11.23
C ALA A 212 -12.29 -24.14 11.69
N VAL A 213 -11.31 -24.87 11.14
CA VAL A 213 -11.07 -26.28 11.51
C VAL A 213 -10.68 -26.41 12.98
N LEU A 214 -9.74 -25.58 13.47
CA LEU A 214 -9.34 -25.59 14.88
C LEU A 214 -10.51 -25.29 15.80
N THR A 215 -11.34 -24.31 15.45
CA THR A 215 -12.53 -23.95 16.24
C THR A 215 -13.54 -25.09 16.28
N ALA A 216 -13.84 -25.69 15.12
CA ALA A 216 -14.76 -26.82 15.03
C ALA A 216 -14.25 -28.06 15.78
N LEU A 217 -12.94 -28.32 15.78
CA LEU A 217 -12.30 -29.39 16.55
C LEU A 217 -12.30 -29.11 18.06
N CYS A 218 -12.04 -27.87 18.48
CA CYS A 218 -12.11 -27.48 19.88
C CYS A 218 -13.53 -27.57 20.43
N THR A 219 -14.55 -27.20 19.65
CA THR A 219 -15.96 -27.36 20.05
C THR A 219 -16.37 -28.84 20.17
N ARG A 220 -15.69 -29.73 19.45
CA ARG A 220 -15.83 -31.19 19.58
C ARG A 220 -15.39 -31.73 20.96
N LYS A 221 -14.56 -30.99 21.70
CA LYS A 221 -14.08 -31.31 23.06
C LYS A 221 -15.00 -30.82 24.18
N ILE A 222 -16.06 -30.05 23.87
CA ILE A 222 -17.06 -29.70 24.87
C ILE A 222 -17.90 -30.96 25.12
N SER A 223 -17.51 -31.66 26.18
CA SER A 223 -18.06 -32.94 26.61
C SER A 223 -19.55 -32.82 26.87
N THR A 224 -20.31 -33.83 26.45
CA THR A 224 -21.72 -34.02 26.81
C THR A 224 -21.95 -34.10 28.33
N SER A 225 -20.90 -34.25 29.13
CA SER A 225 -20.96 -34.21 30.60
C SER A 225 -21.20 -32.82 31.20
N GLU A 226 -20.93 -31.72 30.48
CA GLU A 226 -21.28 -30.37 30.97
C GLU A 226 -22.76 -30.01 30.76
N ILE A 227 -23.48 -30.80 29.96
CA ILE A 227 -24.92 -30.63 29.72
C ILE A 227 -25.75 -31.30 30.84
N ALA A 228 -25.19 -32.29 31.53
CA ALA A 228 -25.86 -33.00 32.63
C ALA A 228 -25.78 -32.30 34.00
N ASN A 229 -25.14 -31.12 34.08
CA ASN A 229 -24.94 -30.38 35.33
C ASN A 229 -25.66 -29.00 35.34
N ILE A 230 -26.61 -28.81 34.43
CA ILE A 230 -27.46 -27.61 34.33
C ILE A 230 -28.95 -27.98 34.54
N GLU A 231 -29.24 -29.17 35.08
CA GLU A 231 -30.53 -29.48 35.70
C GLU A 231 -30.44 -29.35 37.22
#